data_AF-A0A382BT20-F1
#
_entry.id   AF-A0A382BT20-F1
#
_cell.length_a   1.000
_cell.length_b   1.000
_cell.length_c   1.000
_cell.angle_alpha   90.00
_cell.angle_beta   90.00
_cell.angle_gamma   90.00
#
_symmetry.space_group_name_H-M   'P 1'
#
loop_
_entity.id
_entity.type
_entity.pdbx_description
1 polymer ?
#
loop_
_entity_poly.entity_id
_entity_poly.type
_entity_poly.pdbx_seq_one_letter_code
_entity_poly.pdbx_strand_id
1 'polypeptide(L)'
;VTDTKIMVDFRQAMGDDAIDMTADAGIGRLASPAEMGPAMLFLGHHQAASYVNGVNLDIDGGFMASMTTGQVDFSKYDLGG
;
A
#
# COMPACT_ATOMS: atom_id res chain seq x y z
N VAL A 1 0.76 1.55 -2.28
CA VAL A 1 2.05 2.05 -2.83
C VAL A 1 2.19 3.55 -2.53
N THR A 2 3.41 4.05 -2.32
CA THR A 2 3.70 5.46 -1.94
C THR A 2 4.33 6.22 -3.11
N ASP A 3 3.83 7.42 -3.37
CA ASP A 3 4.33 8.34 -4.40
C ASP A 3 5.73 8.85 -4.05
N THR A 4 6.72 8.16 -4.60
CA THR A 4 8.14 8.38 -4.37
C THR A 4 8.89 8.27 -5.70
N LYS A 5 10.15 8.70 -5.76
CA LYS A 5 10.91 8.70 -7.03
C LYS A 5 11.09 7.30 -7.65
N ILE A 6 11.01 6.22 -6.84
CA ILE A 6 11.10 4.84 -7.33
C ILE A 6 9.88 4.41 -8.15
N MET A 7 8.79 5.18 -8.13
CA MET A 7 7.56 4.86 -8.86
C MET A 7 7.77 4.77 -10.37
N VAL A 8 8.74 5.51 -10.92
CA VAL A 8 9.12 5.41 -12.32
C VAL A 8 9.67 4.01 -12.62
N ASP A 9 10.59 3.52 -11.78
CA ASP A 9 11.21 2.21 -11.96
C ASP A 9 10.20 1.08 -11.74
N PHE A 10 9.28 1.24 -10.78
CA PHE A 10 8.23 0.26 -10.52
C PHE A 10 7.24 0.15 -11.68
N ARG A 11 6.79 1.28 -12.24
CA ARG A 11 5.93 1.27 -13.42
C ARG A 11 6.63 0.63 -14.62
N GLN A 12 7.92 0.91 -14.81
CA GLN A 12 8.71 0.28 -15.86
C GLN A 12 8.85 -1.24 -15.66
N ALA A 13 9.08 -1.69 -14.42
CA ALA A 13 9.33 -3.11 -14.13
C ALA A 13 8.06 -3.96 -14.03
N MET A 14 6.97 -3.39 -13.52
CA MET A 14 5.73 -4.12 -13.19
C MET A 14 4.57 -3.80 -14.15
N GLY A 15 4.67 -2.73 -14.94
CA GLY A 15 3.58 -2.21 -15.76
C GLY A 15 2.68 -1.24 -14.99
N ASP A 16 2.05 -0.32 -15.73
CA ASP A 16 1.16 0.69 -15.15
C ASP A 16 -0.08 0.07 -14.50
N ASP A 17 -0.69 -0.90 -15.15
CA ASP A 17 -1.88 -1.60 -14.66
C ASP A 17 -1.67 -2.28 -13.31
N ALA A 18 -0.48 -2.85 -13.08
CA ALA A 18 -0.13 -3.44 -11.78
C ALA A 18 -0.07 -2.37 -10.69
N ILE A 19 0.48 -1.19 -10.98
CA ILE A 19 0.57 -0.09 -10.03
C ILE A 19 -0.80 0.51 -9.76
N ASP A 20 -1.58 0.75 -10.80
CA ASP A 20 -2.91 1.34 -10.72
C ASP A 20 -3.87 0.41 -9.97
N MET A 21 -3.78 -0.91 -10.17
CA MET A 21 -4.48 -1.90 -9.35
C MET A 21 -4.21 -1.71 -7.86
N THR A 22 -2.96 -1.48 -7.45
CA THR A 22 -2.66 -1.29 -6.02
C THR A 22 -3.28 -0.02 -5.44
N ALA A 23 -3.43 1.02 -6.25
CA ALA A 23 -4.07 2.27 -5.84
C ALA A 23 -5.58 2.08 -5.70
N ASP A 24 -6.21 1.47 -6.73
CA ASP A 24 -7.65 1.26 -6.82
C ASP A 24 -8.17 0.27 -5.77
N ALA A 25 -7.42 -0.81 -5.51
CA ALA A 25 -7.75 -1.77 -4.46
C ALA A 25 -7.51 -1.22 -3.03
N GLY A 26 -6.82 -0.09 -2.90
CA GLY A 26 -6.69 0.64 -1.64
C GLY A 26 -7.74 1.76 -1.52
N ILE A 27 -7.27 2.98 -1.31
CA ILE A 27 -8.12 4.18 -1.18
C ILE A 27 -8.32 4.94 -2.50
N GLY A 28 -8.01 4.32 -3.65
CA GLY A 28 -8.15 4.93 -4.98
C GLY A 28 -7.03 5.89 -5.38
N ARG A 29 -5.90 5.90 -4.66
CA ARG A 29 -4.71 6.69 -5.00
C ARG A 29 -3.46 6.15 -4.32
N LEU A 30 -2.30 6.57 -4.82
CA LEU A 30 -1.04 6.38 -4.11
C LEU A 30 -1.01 7.23 -2.83
N ALA A 31 -0.34 6.71 -1.81
CA ALA A 31 -0.07 7.45 -0.59
C ALA A 31 0.99 8.52 -0.85
N SER A 32 0.84 9.70 -0.27
CA SER A 32 1.92 10.67 -0.20
C SER A 32 2.97 10.25 0.83
N PRO A 33 4.24 10.67 0.69
CA PRO A 33 5.28 10.34 1.68
C PRO A 33 4.93 10.78 3.11
N ALA A 34 4.21 11.89 3.26
CA ALA A 34 3.82 12.41 4.57
C ALA A 34 2.83 11.50 5.31
N GLU A 35 2.04 10.70 4.59
CA GLU A 35 1.05 9.79 5.18
C GLU A 35 1.69 8.56 5.85
N MET A 36 2.97 8.28 5.58
CA MET A 36 3.70 7.18 6.22
C MET A 36 4.21 7.56 7.62
N GLY A 37 4.48 8.84 7.86
CA GLY A 37 5.07 9.35 9.10
C GLY A 37 4.25 9.07 10.38
N PRO A 38 2.93 9.28 10.39
CA PRO A 38 2.11 9.06 11.59
C PRO A 38 2.19 7.64 12.16
N ALA A 39 2.24 6.61 11.30
CA ALA A 39 2.37 5.23 11.75
C ALA A 39 3.72 4.98 12.45
N MET A 40 4.81 5.56 11.93
CA MET A 40 6.12 5.49 12.56
C MET A 40 6.14 6.21 13.91
N LEU A 41 5.50 7.39 14.00
CA LEU A 41 5.36 8.13 15.26
C LEU A 41 4.55 7.34 16.30
N PHE A 42 3.46 6.69 15.87
CA PHE A 42 2.67 5.81 16.74
C PHE A 42 3.53 4.67 17.31
N LEU A 43 4.27 3.95 16.45
CA LEU A 43 5.15 2.86 16.87
C LEU A 43 6.27 3.32 17.81
N GLY A 44 6.77 4.55 17.63
CA GLY A 44 7.74 5.16 18.54
C GLY A 44 7.15 5.61 19.89
N HIS A 45 5.83 5.69 20.03
CA HIS A 45 5.20 6.20 21.24
C HIS A 45 5.05 5.11 22.31
N HIS A 46 5.91 5.14 23.32
CA HIS A 46 6.03 4.09 24.34
C HIS A 46 4.69 3.68 24.98
N GLN A 47 3.82 4.63 25.34
CA GLN A 47 2.55 4.28 25.97
C GLN A 47 1.52 3.74 24.97
N ALA A 48 1.53 4.22 23.73
CA ALA A 48 0.48 3.92 22.74
C ALA A 48 0.75 2.61 22.00
N ALA A 49 2.03 2.29 21.77
CA ALA A 49 2.45 1.07 21.10
C ALA A 49 3.06 0.03 22.06
N SER A 50 2.88 0.19 23.39
CA SER A 50 3.51 -0.68 24.41
C SER A 50 3.28 -2.19 24.23
N TYR A 51 2.20 -2.56 23.53
CA TYR A 51 1.85 -3.96 23.27
C TYR A 51 1.77 -4.31 21.77
N VAL A 52 2.19 -3.39 20.88
CA VAL A 52 2.25 -3.62 19.44
C VAL A 52 3.66 -4.04 19.08
N ASN A 53 3.90 -5.35 19.03
CA ASN A 53 5.21 -5.95 18.73
C ASN A 53 5.07 -7.30 18.02
N GLY A 54 6.04 -7.66 17.19
CA GLY A 54 6.06 -8.96 16.49
C GLY A 54 5.04 -9.11 15.35
N VAL A 55 4.50 -8.00 14.85
CA VAL A 55 3.49 -7.96 13.79
C VAL A 55 3.83 -6.90 12.75
N ASN A 56 3.39 -7.12 11.51
CA ASN A 56 3.43 -6.09 10.47
C ASN A 56 2.25 -5.12 10.69
N LEU A 57 2.51 -3.82 10.54
CA LEU A 57 1.48 -2.79 10.50
C LEU A 57 1.42 -2.23 9.08
N ASP A 58 0.47 -2.72 8.29
CA ASP A 58 0.34 -2.36 6.88
C ASP A 58 -0.27 -0.96 6.73
N ILE A 59 0.44 -0.07 6.05
CA ILE A 59 0.02 1.31 5.74
C ILE A 59 -0.13 1.44 4.22
N ASP A 60 -1.12 0.76 3.67
CA ASP A 60 -1.27 0.58 2.22
C ASP A 60 -2.62 1.06 1.68
N GLY A 61 -3.45 1.67 2.52
CA GLY A 61 -4.79 2.11 2.15
C GLY A 61 -5.81 0.97 2.04
N GLY A 62 -5.53 -0.21 2.61
CA GLY A 62 -6.43 -1.35 2.61
C GLY A 62 -6.20 -2.36 1.48
N PHE A 63 -5.15 -2.16 0.66
CA PHE A 63 -4.83 -3.05 -0.45
C PHE A 63 -4.73 -4.53 -0.04
N MET A 64 -3.95 -4.84 1.01
CA MET A 64 -3.80 -6.20 1.50
C MET A 64 -5.10 -6.78 2.05
N ALA A 65 -5.96 -5.95 2.63
CA ALA A 65 -7.27 -6.37 3.09
C ALA A 65 -8.19 -6.72 1.90
N SER A 66 -8.21 -5.89 0.87
CA SER A 66 -8.98 -6.15 -0.35
C SER A 66 -8.48 -7.39 -1.11
N MET A 67 -7.16 -7.59 -1.16
CA MET A 67 -6.55 -8.82 -1.69
C MET A 67 -6.99 -10.06 -0.90
N THR A 68 -6.84 -10.02 0.42
CA THR A 68 -7.15 -11.16 1.31
C THR A 68 -8.63 -11.53 1.27
N THR A 69 -9.51 -10.55 1.12
CA THR A 69 -10.97 -10.76 1.12
C THR A 69 -11.55 -10.98 -0.29
N GLY A 70 -10.72 -11.00 -1.33
CA GLY A 70 -11.17 -11.25 -2.71
C GLY A 70 -12.00 -10.10 -3.30
N GLN A 71 -11.77 -8.86 -2.85
CA GLN A 71 -12.48 -7.67 -3.34
C GLN A 71 -11.84 -7.05 -4.59
N VAL A 72 -10.65 -7.51 -4.98
CA VAL A 72 -9.96 -7.02 -6.17
C VAL A 72 -10.54 -7.67 -7.42
N ASP A 73 -11.07 -6.86 -8.33
CA ASP A 73 -11.50 -7.30 -9.65
C ASP A 73 -10.33 -7.26 -10.63
N PHE A 74 -9.66 -8.40 -10.78
CA PHE A 74 -8.50 -8.54 -11.66
C PHE A 74 -8.84 -8.39 -13.15
N SER A 75 -10.11 -8.53 -13.55
CA SER A 75 -10.50 -8.42 -14.97
C SER A 75 -10.38 -6.99 -15.52
N LYS A 76 -10.19 -6.00 -14.63
CA LYS A 76 -10.00 -4.59 -15.00
C LYS A 76 -8.58 -4.24 -15.47
N TYR A 77 -7.62 -5.14 -15.26
CA TYR A 77 -6.20 -4.86 -15.45
C TYR A 77 -5.57 -5.89 -16.37
N ASP A 78 -4.73 -5.45 -17.30
CA ASP A 78 -3.88 -6.33 -18.11
C ASP A 78 -2.56 -6.54 -17.38
N LEU A 79 -2.51 -7.61 -16.57
CA LEU A 79 -1.33 -7.94 -15.76
C LEU A 79 -0.29 -8.78 -16.52
N GLY A 80 -0.46 -8.99 -17.83
CA GLY A 80 0.44 -9.81 -18.63
C GLY A 80 0.36 -11.28 -18.26
N GLY A 81 -0.55 -12.02 -18.90
CA GLY A 81 -0.63 -13.48 -18.84
C GLY A 81 0.35 -14.18 -19.78
#